data_AF-A0A6A5RF44-F1
#
_entry.id   AF-A0A6A5RF44-F1
#
_cell.length_a   1.000
_cell.length_b   1.000
_cell.length_c   1.000
_cell.angle_alpha   90.00
_cell.angle_beta   90.00
_cell.angle_gamma   90.00
#
_symmetry.space_group_name_H-M   'P 1'
#
loop_
_entity.id
_entity.type
_entity.pdbx_description
1 polymer ?
#
loop_
_entity_poly.entity_id
_entity_poly.type
_entity_poly.pdbx_seq_one_letter_code
_entity_poly.pdbx_strand_id
1 'polypeptide(L)'
;MLVVICNIAALCVFLFINFRVICPRRSQPYTVRQLCTENVVMDASSPDTPYIQVEIPPKCFHLRPRIITIITDSHDQGWSDFREHHGTYNECWSWFEADVYNASMGAKTARVRIQDNLHASGYFTLHKNIWHRGKCENKDIERLMDALVSGATLRIFAKARFGGWANHVRKVQVTIELA
;
A
#
# COMPACT_ATOMS: atom_id res chain seq x y z
N MET A 1 -11.94 13.68 -49.07
CA MET A 1 -11.92 12.24 -48.79
C MET A 1 -10.77 11.98 -47.82
N LEU A 2 -11.07 11.90 -46.53
CA LEU A 2 -10.16 11.32 -45.55
C LEU A 2 -11.02 10.67 -44.47
N VAL A 3 -10.97 9.34 -44.44
CA VAL A 3 -11.65 8.50 -43.46
C VAL A 3 -10.75 8.47 -42.22
N VAL A 4 -11.24 8.97 -41.09
CA VAL A 4 -10.59 8.75 -39.78
C VAL A 4 -11.31 7.57 -39.13
N ILE A 5 -10.60 6.45 -39.07
CA ILE A 5 -11.01 5.26 -38.33
C ILE A 5 -10.83 5.58 -36.85
N CYS A 6 -11.96 5.67 -36.14
CA CYS A 6 -12.03 5.80 -34.70
C CYS A 6 -11.69 4.44 -34.08
N ASN A 7 -10.67 4.38 -33.22
CA ASN A 7 -10.38 3.19 -32.42
C ASN A 7 -10.43 3.57 -30.93
N ILE A 8 -11.18 2.76 -30.20
CA ILE A 8 -11.77 3.04 -28.89
C ILE A 8 -10.69 2.92 -27.82
N ALA A 9 -10.37 4.02 -27.15
CA ALA A 9 -9.62 4.02 -25.89
C ALA A 9 -10.58 4.39 -24.75
N ALA A 10 -10.63 3.50 -23.75
CA ALA A 10 -11.52 3.51 -22.60
C ALA A 10 -11.58 4.87 -21.88
N LEU A 11 -12.79 5.35 -21.62
CA LEU A 11 -13.05 6.48 -20.73
C LEU A 11 -12.69 6.12 -19.29
N CYS A 12 -11.54 6.58 -18.80
CA CYS A 12 -11.36 6.85 -17.38
C CYS A 12 -12.04 8.20 -17.09
N VAL A 13 -13.23 8.15 -16.48
CA VAL A 13 -13.94 9.34 -15.99
C VAL A 13 -13.15 9.91 -14.82
N PHE A 14 -12.37 10.95 -15.07
CA PHE A 14 -11.81 11.80 -14.00
C PHE A 14 -12.91 12.74 -13.50
N LEU A 15 -13.59 12.34 -12.43
CA LEU A 15 -14.43 13.24 -11.64
C LEU A 15 -13.52 14.22 -10.88
N PHE A 16 -13.26 15.38 -11.47
CA PHE A 16 -12.69 16.52 -10.76
C PHE A 16 -13.74 17.10 -9.81
N ILE A 17 -13.74 16.62 -8.56
CA ILE A 17 -14.48 17.29 -7.49
C ILE A 17 -13.71 18.58 -7.15
N ASN A 18 -14.34 19.73 -7.44
CA ASN A 18 -13.87 21.05 -7.05
C ASN A 18 -13.78 21.14 -5.52
N PHE A 19 -12.59 21.01 -4.94
CA PHE A 19 -12.36 21.31 -3.53
C PHE A 19 -12.13 22.82 -3.35
N ARG A 20 -13.14 23.52 -2.82
CA ARG A 20 -12.93 24.79 -2.12
C ARG A 20 -12.05 24.51 -0.89
N VAL A 21 -10.77 24.86 -0.95
CA VAL A 21 -9.87 24.78 0.20
C VAL A 21 -10.16 25.95 1.13
N ILE A 22 -11.06 25.74 2.08
CA ILE A 22 -11.13 26.58 3.28
C ILE A 22 -9.91 26.19 4.12
N CYS A 23 -9.03 27.15 4.40
CA CYS A 23 -7.90 26.95 5.31
C CYS A 23 -8.45 26.43 6.66
N PRO A 24 -8.19 25.17 7.05
CA PRO A 24 -8.75 24.66 8.29
C PRO A 24 -8.07 25.37 9.46
N ARG A 25 -8.87 25.72 10.48
CA ARG A 25 -8.37 26.19 11.78
C ARG A 25 -7.23 25.26 12.24
N ARG A 26 -6.19 25.81 12.86
CA ARG A 26 -4.93 25.19 13.38
C ARG A 26 -5.04 23.89 14.21
N SER A 27 -6.21 23.24 14.32
CA SER A 27 -6.49 22.14 15.26
C SER A 27 -6.98 20.83 14.64
N GLN A 28 -7.23 20.72 13.32
CA GLN A 28 -7.66 19.45 12.71
C GLN A 28 -6.51 18.77 11.94
N PRO A 29 -6.27 17.45 12.16
CA PRO A 29 -5.28 16.71 11.40
C PRO A 29 -5.70 16.61 9.93
N TYR A 30 -4.73 16.70 9.02
CA TYR A 30 -4.97 16.54 7.60
C TYR A 30 -4.88 15.05 7.23
N THR A 31 -5.94 14.48 6.67
CA THR A 31 -5.99 13.04 6.34
C THR A 31 -5.89 12.82 4.83
N VAL A 32 -4.95 11.98 4.42
CA VAL A 32 -4.85 11.42 3.07
C VAL A 32 -5.34 9.98 3.11
N ARG A 33 -6.25 9.59 2.23
CA ARG A 33 -6.79 8.22 2.17
C ARG A 33 -6.85 7.76 0.73
N GLN A 34 -6.34 6.57 0.46
CA GLN A 34 -6.42 5.90 -0.83
C GLN A 34 -6.89 4.46 -0.64
N LEU A 35 -7.70 3.98 -1.58
CA LEU A 35 -8.24 2.63 -1.63
C LEU A 35 -7.98 2.04 -3.01
N CYS A 36 -7.46 0.82 -3.06
CA CYS A 36 -7.40 0.00 -4.26
C CYS A 36 -8.15 -1.31 -3.97
N THR A 37 -8.98 -1.74 -4.92
CA THR A 37 -9.81 -2.97 -4.83
C THR A 37 -9.62 -3.87 -6.06
N GLU A 38 -8.50 -3.73 -6.75
CA GLU A 38 -8.17 -4.56 -7.90
C GLU A 38 -7.76 -5.95 -7.42
N ASN A 39 -8.35 -7.00 -7.99
CA ASN A 39 -7.97 -8.36 -7.65
C ASN A 39 -6.66 -8.70 -8.38
N VAL A 40 -5.59 -8.90 -7.61
CA VAL A 40 -4.27 -9.21 -8.14
C VAL A 40 -3.73 -10.47 -7.48
N VAL A 41 -3.06 -11.30 -8.25
CA VAL A 41 -2.31 -12.46 -7.75
C VAL A 41 -0.84 -12.18 -7.98
N MET A 42 -0.06 -12.19 -6.90
CA MET A 42 1.40 -11.99 -6.96
C MET A 42 2.11 -13.29 -6.61
N ASP A 43 2.93 -13.78 -7.53
CA ASP A 43 3.82 -14.92 -7.34
C ASP A 43 5.30 -14.48 -7.41
N ALA A 44 6.22 -15.44 -7.32
CA ALA A 44 7.66 -15.18 -7.39
C ALA A 44 8.14 -14.63 -8.76
N SER A 45 7.35 -14.76 -9.83
CA SER A 45 7.66 -14.27 -11.18
C SER A 45 7.05 -12.91 -11.48
N SER A 46 6.15 -12.44 -10.62
CA SER A 46 5.41 -11.20 -10.82
C SER A 46 6.36 -9.99 -10.80
N PRO A 47 6.12 -8.97 -11.66
CA PRO A 47 6.95 -7.79 -11.69
C PRO A 47 6.88 -7.04 -10.35
N ASP A 48 7.98 -6.39 -9.99
CA ASP A 48 8.09 -5.69 -8.71
C ASP A 48 7.43 -4.30 -8.74
N THR A 49 6.10 -4.30 -8.90
CA THR A 49 5.29 -3.09 -9.02
C THR A 49 4.46 -2.84 -7.75
N PRO A 50 4.25 -1.57 -7.37
CA PRO A 50 3.42 -1.24 -6.23
C PRO A 50 1.95 -1.54 -6.53
N TYR A 51 1.26 -2.19 -5.60
CA TYR A 51 -0.18 -2.42 -5.68
C TYR A 51 -0.97 -1.12 -5.45
N ILE A 52 -0.49 -0.26 -4.54
CA ILE A 52 -1.07 1.06 -4.27
C ILE A 52 0.03 2.06 -3.97
N GLN A 53 -0.20 3.31 -4.38
CA GLN A 53 0.69 4.44 -4.17
C GLN A 53 -0.10 5.60 -3.57
N VAL A 54 0.43 6.25 -2.53
CA VAL A 54 -0.21 7.36 -1.83
C VAL A 54 0.77 8.50 -1.68
N GLU A 55 0.54 9.57 -2.43
CA GLU A 55 1.35 10.79 -2.39
C GLU A 55 0.92 11.71 -1.24
N ILE A 56 1.89 12.25 -0.52
CA ILE A 56 1.65 13.35 0.42
C ILE A 56 1.53 14.66 -0.38
N PRO A 57 0.39 15.37 -0.30
CA PRO A 57 0.20 16.57 -1.11
C PRO A 57 1.29 17.63 -0.86
N PRO A 58 1.89 18.24 -1.91
CA PRO A 58 2.97 19.21 -1.80
C PRO A 58 2.70 20.41 -0.85
N LYS A 59 1.43 20.76 -0.66
CA LYS A 59 0.97 21.82 0.25
C LYS A 59 1.09 21.48 1.75
N CYS A 60 1.40 20.23 2.10
CA CYS A 60 1.51 19.73 3.47
C CYS A 60 2.95 19.75 4.01
N PHE A 61 3.83 20.60 3.47
CA PHE A 61 5.27 20.68 3.83
C PHE A 61 5.58 20.86 5.32
N HIS A 62 4.67 21.49 6.07
CA HIS A 62 4.79 21.75 7.50
C HIS A 62 4.27 20.62 8.39
N LEU A 63 3.57 19.64 7.83
CA LEU A 63 3.02 18.51 8.58
C LEU A 63 3.90 17.26 8.41
N ARG A 64 3.77 16.33 9.36
CA ARG A 64 4.40 15.01 9.27
C ARG A 64 3.38 13.90 9.53
N PRO A 65 3.57 12.69 8.98
CA PRO A 65 2.72 11.54 9.30
C PRO A 65 2.76 11.23 10.79
N ARG A 66 1.64 11.39 11.48
CA ARG A 66 1.46 11.02 12.88
C ARG A 66 1.00 9.57 13.01
N ILE A 67 0.05 9.18 12.17
CA ILE A 67 -0.54 7.84 12.14
C ILE A 67 -0.64 7.39 10.68
N ILE A 68 -0.21 6.16 10.41
CA ILE A 68 -0.45 5.48 9.15
C ILE A 68 -1.23 4.20 9.46
N THR A 69 -2.42 4.07 8.89
CA THR A 69 -3.24 2.85 8.98
C THR A 69 -3.27 2.17 7.62
N ILE A 70 -2.87 0.91 7.59
CA ILE A 70 -2.85 0.06 6.40
C ILE A 70 -3.79 -1.10 6.65
N ILE A 71 -4.80 -1.24 5.81
CA ILE A 71 -5.75 -2.35 5.84
C ILE A 71 -5.55 -3.16 4.57
N THR A 72 -5.21 -4.44 4.71
CA THR A 72 -5.09 -5.40 3.62
C THR A 72 -6.18 -6.46 3.74
N ASP A 73 -6.63 -6.97 2.61
CA ASP A 73 -7.61 -8.05 2.50
C ASP A 73 -7.12 -9.02 1.43
N SER A 74 -6.51 -10.10 1.92
CA SER A 74 -5.68 -10.99 1.12
C SER A 74 -5.65 -12.39 1.69
N HIS A 75 -5.16 -13.33 0.89
CA HIS A 75 -4.85 -14.68 1.33
C HIS A 75 -3.70 -15.28 0.52
N ASP A 76 -3.29 -16.48 0.92
CA ASP A 76 -2.18 -17.22 0.35
C ASP A 76 -2.67 -18.24 -0.70
N GLN A 77 -1.81 -19.07 -1.30
CA GLN A 77 -2.22 -20.05 -2.32
C GLN A 77 -3.29 -21.07 -1.85
N GLY A 78 -3.41 -21.29 -0.54
CA GLY A 78 -4.47 -22.11 0.04
C GLY A 78 -4.16 -23.60 0.15
N TRP A 79 -2.91 -24.01 -0.05
CA TRP A 79 -2.48 -25.41 0.08
C TRP A 79 -1.01 -25.53 0.49
N SER A 80 -0.70 -26.57 1.26
CA SER A 80 0.65 -26.94 1.71
C SER A 80 0.60 -28.32 2.34
N ASP A 81 1.69 -29.10 2.24
CA ASP A 81 1.80 -30.40 2.92
C ASP A 81 2.10 -30.26 4.43
N PHE A 82 2.53 -29.08 4.88
CA PHE A 82 2.88 -28.79 6.28
C PHE A 82 1.65 -28.34 7.08
N ARG A 83 0.80 -29.31 7.43
CA ARG A 83 -0.50 -29.07 8.11
C ARG A 83 -0.37 -28.34 9.44
N GLU A 84 0.75 -28.49 10.12
CA GLU A 84 1.07 -27.82 11.40
C GLU A 84 1.14 -26.29 11.28
N HIS A 85 1.35 -25.75 10.07
CA HIS A 85 1.43 -24.31 9.83
C HIS A 85 0.13 -23.73 9.28
N HIS A 86 -0.83 -24.56 8.85
CA HIS A 86 -2.06 -24.11 8.21
C HIS A 86 -2.82 -23.10 9.08
N GLY A 87 -3.18 -21.97 8.48
CA GLY A 87 -3.93 -20.92 9.17
C GLY A 87 -3.12 -20.17 10.24
N THR A 88 -1.80 -20.37 10.31
CA THR A 88 -0.88 -19.59 11.14
C THR A 88 -0.06 -18.63 10.29
N TYR A 89 0.65 -17.69 10.91
CA TYR A 89 1.61 -16.82 10.22
C TYR A 89 2.99 -17.48 10.01
N ASN A 90 3.21 -18.67 10.56
CA ASN A 90 4.50 -19.33 10.49
C ASN A 90 4.73 -19.89 9.09
N GLU A 91 5.96 -19.80 8.60
CA GLU A 91 6.38 -20.34 7.30
C GLU A 91 5.49 -19.88 6.13
N CYS A 92 4.88 -18.69 6.22
CA CYS A 92 4.15 -18.08 5.12
C CYS A 92 5.10 -17.28 4.23
N TRP A 93 5.09 -17.59 2.93
CA TRP A 93 5.91 -16.92 1.92
C TRP A 93 5.07 -16.05 0.99
N SER A 94 3.95 -15.52 1.47
CA SER A 94 3.23 -14.39 0.87
C SER A 94 3.01 -13.27 1.90
N TRP A 95 3.29 -12.02 1.52
CA TRP A 95 3.35 -10.90 2.45
C TRP A 95 3.21 -9.54 1.78
N PHE A 96 3.22 -8.47 2.59
CA PHE A 96 3.24 -7.09 2.12
C PHE A 96 4.48 -6.34 2.59
N GLU A 97 4.97 -5.43 1.75
CA GLU A 97 6.08 -4.52 2.04
C GLU A 97 5.69 -3.07 1.74
N ALA A 98 6.36 -2.12 2.39
CA ALA A 98 6.26 -0.71 2.09
C ALA A 98 7.64 -0.10 1.79
N ASP A 99 7.68 0.88 0.90
CA ASP A 99 8.75 1.87 0.83
C ASP A 99 8.19 3.27 0.59
N VAL A 100 9.07 4.26 0.70
CA VAL A 100 8.78 5.64 0.33
C VAL A 100 9.65 6.02 -0.85
N TYR A 101 9.04 6.62 -1.87
CA TYR A 101 9.72 7.20 -3.02
C TYR A 101 9.59 8.72 -3.00
N ASN A 102 10.71 9.42 -3.13
CA ASN A 102 10.75 10.86 -3.28
C ASN A 102 11.19 11.20 -4.70
N ALA A 103 10.22 11.64 -5.53
CA ALA A 103 10.47 11.95 -6.93
C ALA A 103 11.44 13.12 -7.11
N SER A 104 11.40 14.13 -6.24
CA SER A 104 12.29 15.29 -6.29
C SER A 104 13.76 14.93 -6.04
N MET A 105 14.00 13.88 -5.25
CA MET A 105 15.35 13.39 -4.95
C MET A 105 15.75 12.18 -5.79
N GLY A 106 14.83 11.59 -6.57
CA GLY A 106 15.04 10.32 -7.27
C GLY A 106 15.40 9.16 -6.33
N ALA A 107 15.01 9.24 -5.05
CA ALA A 107 15.47 8.34 -4.01
C ALA A 107 14.30 7.50 -3.45
N LYS A 108 14.61 6.26 -3.04
CA LYS A 108 13.67 5.38 -2.32
C LYS A 108 14.28 4.89 -1.01
N THR A 109 13.45 4.68 0.00
CA THR A 109 13.88 4.04 1.25
C THR A 109 14.14 2.55 1.05
N ALA A 110 14.78 1.91 2.03
CA ALA A 110 14.72 0.46 2.15
C ALA A 110 13.26 0.01 2.34
N ARG A 111 12.96 -1.22 1.90
CA ARG A 111 11.64 -1.82 2.08
C ARG A 111 11.49 -2.35 3.50
N VAL A 112 10.29 -2.18 4.04
CA VAL A 112 9.92 -2.67 5.36
C VAL A 112 8.77 -3.66 5.20
N ARG A 113 8.90 -4.83 5.84
CA ARG A 113 7.84 -5.83 5.88
C ARG A 113 6.70 -5.35 6.78
N ILE A 114 5.48 -5.39 6.25
CA ILE A 114 4.28 -4.93 6.96
C ILE A 114 3.66 -6.08 7.74
N GLN A 115 3.38 -7.19 7.04
CA GLN A 115 2.60 -8.31 7.55
C GLN A 115 2.68 -9.49 6.56
N ASP A 116 2.60 -10.71 7.09
CA ASP A 116 2.50 -11.97 6.36
C ASP A 116 1.04 -12.44 6.23
N ASN A 117 0.70 -13.19 5.19
CA ASN A 117 -0.60 -13.87 5.12
C ASN A 117 -0.62 -15.09 6.07
N LEU A 118 -1.80 -15.71 6.18
CA LEU A 118 -1.94 -17.00 6.83
C LEU A 118 -1.48 -18.12 5.87
N HIS A 119 -0.53 -18.92 6.32
CA HIS A 119 0.06 -20.04 5.58
C HIS A 119 -1.03 -20.98 5.06
N ALA A 120 -0.99 -21.23 3.75
CA ALA A 120 -1.88 -22.16 3.05
C ALA A 120 -3.36 -21.92 3.31
N SER A 121 -3.76 -20.67 3.61
CA SER A 121 -5.16 -20.30 3.74
C SER A 121 -5.69 -19.76 2.42
N GLY A 122 -6.76 -20.38 1.90
CA GLY A 122 -7.52 -19.86 0.76
C GLY A 122 -8.59 -18.83 1.15
N TYR A 123 -8.68 -18.48 2.44
CA TYR A 123 -9.69 -17.55 2.95
C TYR A 123 -9.12 -16.15 3.09
N PHE A 124 -9.78 -15.20 2.43
CA PHE A 124 -9.50 -13.77 2.59
C PHE A 124 -9.53 -13.35 4.05
N THR A 125 -8.40 -12.81 4.51
CA THR A 125 -8.21 -12.33 5.88
C THR A 125 -7.91 -10.84 5.86
N LEU A 126 -8.62 -10.09 6.70
CA LEU A 126 -8.40 -8.67 6.85
C LEU A 126 -7.33 -8.41 7.92
N HIS A 127 -6.22 -7.79 7.51
CA HIS A 127 -5.18 -7.34 8.44
C HIS A 127 -5.24 -5.82 8.59
N LYS A 128 -5.06 -5.33 9.82
CA LYS A 128 -5.02 -3.91 10.14
C LYS A 128 -3.72 -3.59 10.85
N ASN A 129 -2.83 -2.88 10.15
CA ASN A 129 -1.55 -2.41 10.66
C ASN A 129 -1.63 -0.91 10.96
N ILE A 130 -1.24 -0.49 12.15
CA ILE A 130 -1.28 0.90 12.58
C ILE A 130 0.11 1.32 13.05
N TRP A 131 0.70 2.30 12.38
CA TRP A 131 2.00 2.86 12.72
C TRP A 131 1.83 4.23 13.34
N HIS A 132 2.32 4.38 14.56
CA HIS A 132 2.31 5.63 15.30
C HIS A 132 3.71 6.21 15.36
N ARG A 133 3.88 7.47 14.95
CA ARG A 133 5.16 8.17 15.06
C ARG A 133 5.67 8.15 16.51
N GLY A 134 6.93 7.74 16.68
CA GLY A 134 7.60 7.66 17.97
C GLY A 134 7.13 6.52 18.89
N LYS A 135 6.26 5.64 18.39
CA LYS A 135 5.77 4.44 19.12
C LYS A 135 5.91 3.16 18.30
N CYS A 136 6.63 3.20 17.19
CA CYS A 136 6.87 1.99 16.41
C CYS A 136 8.02 1.21 17.05
N GLU A 137 7.80 -0.06 17.35
CA GLU A 137 8.85 -0.96 17.85
C GLU A 137 9.94 -1.17 16.79
N ASN A 138 9.53 -1.31 15.53
CA ASN A 138 10.44 -1.43 14.40
C ASN A 138 10.98 -0.05 13.97
N LYS A 139 12.28 0.16 14.15
CA LYS A 139 12.97 1.41 13.79
C LYS A 139 13.03 1.68 12.29
N ASP A 140 12.91 0.67 11.45
CA ASP A 140 12.84 0.87 10.00
C ASP A 140 11.49 1.46 9.58
N ILE A 141 10.41 1.13 10.30
CA ILE A 141 9.11 1.80 10.12
C ILE A 141 9.23 3.27 10.51
N GLU A 142 9.90 3.60 11.62
CA GLU A 142 10.12 5.01 12.02
C GLU A 142 10.89 5.78 10.94
N ARG A 143 11.99 5.23 10.44
CA ARG A 143 12.78 5.82 9.35
C ARG A 143 11.96 5.99 8.07
N LEU A 144 11.13 5.01 7.73
CA LEU A 144 10.21 5.09 6.59
C LEU A 144 9.19 6.24 6.79
N MET A 145 8.61 6.37 7.99
CA MET A 145 7.70 7.47 8.32
C MET A 145 8.39 8.83 8.30
N ASP A 146 9.69 8.91 8.63
CA ASP A 146 10.49 10.14 8.56
C ASP A 146 10.76 10.58 7.11
N ALA A 147 10.97 9.62 6.21
CA ALA A 147 11.16 9.87 4.79
C ALA A 147 9.89 10.33 4.07
N LEU A 148 8.71 10.06 4.66
CA LEU A 148 7.41 10.41 4.09
C LEU A 148 7.08 11.91 4.32
N VAL A 149 7.80 12.75 3.60
CA VAL A 149 7.66 14.21 3.57
C VAL A 149 6.70 14.64 2.44
N SER A 150 6.45 15.94 2.35
CA SER A 150 5.63 16.53 1.28
C SER A 150 6.16 16.20 -0.11
N GLY A 151 5.26 15.77 -1.01
CA GLY A 151 5.59 15.28 -2.36
C GLY A 151 6.20 13.87 -2.41
N ALA A 152 6.45 13.23 -1.26
CA ALA A 152 6.87 11.84 -1.22
C ALA A 152 5.66 10.90 -1.34
N THR A 153 5.91 9.71 -1.87
CA THR A 153 4.88 8.70 -2.15
C THR A 153 5.15 7.45 -1.33
N LEU A 154 4.21 7.08 -0.47
CA LEU A 154 4.20 5.77 0.18
C LEU A 154 3.69 4.72 -0.81
N ARG A 155 4.45 3.64 -0.99
CA ARG A 155 4.11 2.56 -1.93
C ARG A 155 4.02 1.25 -1.18
N ILE A 156 2.97 0.49 -1.46
CA ILE A 156 2.72 -0.82 -0.85
C ILE A 156 2.83 -1.88 -1.94
N PHE A 157 3.56 -2.95 -1.64
CA PHE A 157 3.83 -4.07 -2.55
C PHE A 157 3.26 -5.34 -1.95
N ALA A 158 2.57 -6.13 -2.77
CA ALA A 158 2.21 -7.50 -2.45
C ALA A 158 3.28 -8.42 -3.02
N LYS A 159 3.77 -9.35 -2.20
CA LYS A 159 4.88 -10.24 -2.54
C LYS A 159 4.49 -11.68 -2.27
N ALA A 160 5.07 -12.59 -3.05
CA ALA A 160 5.19 -13.99 -2.69
C ALA A 160 6.55 -14.51 -3.13
N ARG A 161 7.00 -15.62 -2.55
CA ARG A 161 8.29 -16.25 -2.86
C ARG A 161 8.14 -17.75 -2.94
N PHE A 162 8.98 -18.33 -3.80
CA PHE A 162 9.03 -19.75 -4.15
C PHE A 162 7.88 -20.18 -5.07
N GLY A 163 8.15 -21.22 -5.86
CA GLY A 163 7.15 -21.81 -6.74
C GLY A 163 5.99 -22.38 -5.92
N GLY A 164 4.76 -22.15 -6.38
CA GLY A 164 3.54 -22.59 -5.71
C GLY A 164 2.96 -21.60 -4.71
N TRP A 165 3.72 -20.61 -4.25
CA TRP A 165 3.22 -19.53 -3.38
C TRP A 165 2.65 -18.37 -4.19
N ALA A 166 1.50 -17.88 -3.77
CA ALA A 166 0.82 -16.77 -4.41
C ALA A 166 0.08 -15.91 -3.37
N ASN A 167 0.26 -14.60 -3.44
CA ASN A 167 -0.49 -13.63 -2.66
C ASN A 167 -1.69 -13.17 -3.45
N HIS A 168 -2.88 -13.58 -3.03
CA HIS A 168 -4.14 -13.15 -3.63
C HIS A 168 -4.64 -11.92 -2.87
N VAL A 169 -4.66 -10.77 -3.54
CA VAL A 169 -5.03 -9.49 -2.94
C VAL A 169 -6.31 -8.99 -3.55
N ARG A 170 -7.32 -8.71 -2.71
CA ARG A 170 -8.59 -8.10 -3.13
C ARG A 170 -8.61 -6.62 -2.87
N LYS A 171 -7.96 -6.17 -1.81
CA LYS A 171 -8.03 -4.77 -1.38
C LYS A 171 -6.84 -4.36 -0.53
N VAL A 172 -6.38 -3.14 -0.76
CA VAL A 172 -5.49 -2.40 0.14
C VAL A 172 -6.03 -1.00 0.34
N GLN A 173 -6.14 -0.57 1.58
CA GLN A 173 -6.48 0.80 1.95
C GLN A 173 -5.37 1.37 2.82
N VAL A 174 -4.94 2.58 2.48
CA VAL A 174 -3.96 3.34 3.26
C VAL A 174 -4.60 4.64 3.71
N THR A 175 -4.42 4.98 4.99
CA THR A 175 -4.90 6.23 5.58
C THR A 175 -3.76 6.85 6.38
N ILE A 176 -3.40 8.09 6.04
CA ILE A 176 -2.29 8.83 6.63
C ILE A 176 -2.86 10.07 7.30
N GLU A 177 -2.68 10.17 8.61
CA GLU A 177 -3.00 11.37 9.37
C GLU A 177 -1.75 12.22 9.54
N LEU A 178 -1.78 13.44 9.01
CA LEU A 178 -0.71 14.43 9.12
C LEU A 178 -1.04 15.42 10.24
N ALA A 179 -0.05 15.73 11.08
CA ALA A 179 -0.14 16.72 12.15
C ALA A 179 1.20 17.46 12.32
#